data_AF-A0A0K8UYC8-F1
#
_entry.id   AF-A0A0K8UYC8-F1
#
_cell.length_a   1.000
_cell.length_b   1.000
_cell.length_c   1.000
_cell.angle_alpha   90.00
_cell.angle_beta   90.00
_cell.angle_gamma   90.00
#
_symmetry.space_group_name_H-M   'P 1'
#
loop_
_entity.id
_entity.type
_entity.pdbx_description
1 polymer ?
#
loop_
_entity_poly.entity_id
_entity_poly.type
_entity_poly.pdbx_seq_one_letter_code
_entity_poly.pdbx_strand_id
1 'polypeptide(L)'
;VIRENSDPTSAVPYGLTSSAEESDSKNVSYTYTLWVGSNVTETFSLSLVSPKNTSFFKAMTQAADLDPRFAFEAREWPNGHYVHTLAGKKEEPRGYNYWLLYRLPELPDPNNAPGNQLIAPVGVDELMVEDGEHYLYWYKKL
;
A
#
# COMPACT_ATOMS: atom_id res chain seq x y z
N VAL A 1 -17.51 57.56 -51.25
CA VAL A 1 -17.07 56.22 -50.82
C VAL A 1 -16.67 56.34 -49.36
N ILE A 2 -17.62 56.39 -48.42
CA ILE A 2 -18.15 55.28 -47.60
C ILE A 2 -17.06 54.42 -46.92
N ARG A 3 -16.84 54.76 -45.63
CA ARG A 3 -16.67 53.95 -44.40
C ARG A 3 -15.33 53.25 -44.08
N GLU A 4 -14.66 53.84 -43.08
CA GLU A 4 -14.09 53.27 -41.86
C GLU A 4 -13.89 51.74 -41.79
N ASN A 5 -12.62 51.35 -41.66
CA ASN A 5 -12.20 50.07 -41.09
C ASN A 5 -12.35 50.12 -39.56
N SER A 6 -13.28 49.33 -39.04
CA SER A 6 -13.37 48.98 -37.62
C SER A 6 -13.15 47.48 -37.49
N ASP A 7 -12.23 47.09 -36.60
CA ASP A 7 -12.03 45.72 -36.12
C ASP A 7 -13.33 44.99 -35.82
N PRO A 8 -13.35 43.66 -36.05
CA PRO A 8 -14.01 42.77 -35.12
C PRO A 8 -12.95 41.90 -34.43
N THR A 9 -12.62 42.30 -33.19
CA THR A 9 -12.13 41.40 -32.14
C THR A 9 -13.04 40.18 -32.10
N SER A 10 -12.59 39.08 -32.69
CA SER A 10 -13.29 37.81 -32.64
C SER A 10 -13.07 37.22 -31.26
N ALA A 11 -14.13 37.33 -30.45
CA ALA A 11 -14.23 36.78 -29.12
C ALA A 11 -13.82 35.30 -29.10
N VAL A 12 -12.99 34.96 -28.10
CA VAL A 12 -12.72 33.58 -27.72
C VAL A 12 -14.05 32.85 -27.49
N PRO A 13 -14.31 31.70 -28.15
CA PRO A 13 -15.39 30.86 -27.69
C PRO A 13 -14.94 30.27 -26.35
N TYR A 14 -15.62 30.68 -25.28
CA TYR A 14 -15.78 29.89 -24.07
C TYR A 14 -16.39 28.54 -24.46
N GLY A 15 -15.53 27.63 -24.88
CA GLY A 15 -15.82 26.22 -25.01
C GLY A 15 -15.45 25.56 -23.70
N LEU A 16 -16.45 25.39 -22.82
CA LEU A 16 -16.47 24.34 -21.83
C LEU A 16 -16.26 23.01 -22.56
N THR A 17 -15.01 22.57 -22.70
CA THR A 17 -14.72 21.16 -22.93
C THR A 17 -14.59 20.52 -21.55
N SER A 18 -15.75 20.12 -21.04
CA SER A 18 -15.86 19.04 -20.10
C SER A 18 -15.16 17.80 -20.67
N SER A 19 -13.92 17.60 -20.27
CA SER A 19 -13.33 16.28 -20.15
C SER A 19 -12.61 16.25 -18.82
N ALA A 20 -13.43 16.23 -17.77
CA ALA A 20 -13.07 15.59 -16.51
C ALA A 20 -12.83 14.09 -16.79
N GLU A 21 -11.72 13.80 -17.44
CA GLU A 21 -11.12 12.47 -17.61
C GLU A 21 -9.60 12.62 -17.53
N GLU A 22 -9.11 13.49 -16.64
CA GLU A 22 -7.69 13.54 -16.30
C GLU A 22 -7.41 12.55 -15.17
N SER A 23 -7.20 11.29 -15.56
CA SER A 23 -6.44 10.26 -14.84
C SER A 23 -7.00 9.72 -13.52
N ASP A 24 -8.10 8.94 -13.57
CA ASP A 24 -8.44 8.04 -12.46
C ASP A 24 -7.58 6.75 -12.43
N SER A 25 -6.48 6.75 -13.19
CA SER A 25 -5.51 5.66 -13.31
C SER A 25 -4.14 6.05 -12.75
N LYS A 26 -4.10 6.71 -11.60
CA LYS A 26 -2.82 6.96 -10.92
C LYS A 26 -2.38 5.69 -10.20
N ASN A 27 -1.16 5.24 -10.49
CA ASN A 27 -0.51 4.26 -9.61
C ASN A 27 -0.25 4.91 -8.25
N VAL A 28 -0.22 4.08 -7.22
CA VAL A 28 0.14 4.47 -5.86
C VAL A 28 1.51 3.87 -5.53
N SER A 29 2.34 4.66 -4.86
CA SER A 29 3.67 4.29 -4.40
C SER A 29 3.66 4.15 -2.89
N TYR A 30 4.16 3.05 -2.37
CA TYR A 30 4.11 2.75 -0.94
C TYR A 30 5.31 1.89 -0.53
N THR A 31 5.52 1.73 0.77
CA THR A 31 6.60 0.88 1.29
C THR A 31 6.01 -0.35 1.97
N TYR A 32 6.57 -1.52 1.70
CA TYR A 32 6.28 -2.75 2.42
C TYR A 32 7.52 -3.22 3.19
N THR A 33 7.39 -3.31 4.50
CA THR A 33 8.46 -3.71 5.42
C THR A 33 8.10 -4.99 6.18
N LEU A 34 9.07 -5.86 6.40
CA LEU A 34 9.02 -7.01 7.28
C LEU A 34 9.98 -6.81 8.45
N TRP A 35 9.47 -6.96 9.67
CA TRP A 35 10.28 -7.08 10.88
C TRP A 35 10.15 -8.46 11.48
N VAL A 36 11.29 -9.06 11.84
CA VAL A 36 11.32 -10.38 12.51
C VAL A 36 11.87 -10.24 13.91
N GLY A 37 11.15 -10.79 14.89
CA GLY A 37 11.51 -10.81 16.30
C GLY A 37 10.98 -9.59 17.07
N SER A 38 10.68 -9.78 18.35
CA SER A 38 10.21 -8.68 19.23
C SER A 38 11.23 -7.55 19.40
N ASN A 39 12.52 -7.83 19.20
CA ASN A 39 13.60 -6.85 19.21
C ASN A 39 14.05 -6.46 17.79
N VAL A 40 13.27 -6.79 16.76
CA VAL A 40 13.55 -6.49 15.34
C VAL A 40 14.95 -6.96 14.93
N THR A 41 15.19 -8.27 15.03
CA THR A 41 16.49 -8.87 14.68
C THR A 41 16.76 -8.90 13.19
N GLU A 42 15.70 -8.89 12.36
CA GLU A 42 15.82 -8.83 10.91
C GLU A 42 14.83 -7.80 10.36
N THR A 43 15.26 -7.04 9.35
CA THR A 43 14.44 -6.05 8.64
C THR A 43 14.62 -6.20 7.14
N PHE A 44 13.51 -6.28 6.42
CA PHE A 44 13.46 -6.22 4.95
C PHE A 44 12.48 -5.13 4.55
N SER A 45 12.82 -4.31 3.55
CA SER A 45 11.94 -3.25 3.09
C SER A 45 12.01 -3.12 1.57
N LEU A 46 10.87 -2.89 0.95
CA LEU A 46 10.71 -2.78 -0.49
C LEU A 46 9.76 -1.62 -0.81
N SER A 47 10.17 -0.73 -1.72
CA SER A 47 9.29 0.28 -2.29
C SER A 47 8.56 -0.33 -3.49
N LEU A 48 7.23 -0.21 -3.49
CA LEU A 48 6.35 -0.80 -4.48
C LEU A 48 5.52 0.28 -5.16
N VAL A 49 5.15 0.00 -6.41
CA VAL A 49 4.22 0.81 -7.19
C VAL A 49 3.18 -0.14 -7.75
N SER A 50 1.91 0.17 -7.53
CA SER A 50 0.78 -0.64 -8.01
C SER A 50 -0.36 0.27 -8.49
N PRO A 51 -1.29 -0.23 -9.32
CA PRO A 51 -2.52 0.50 -9.63
C PRO A 51 -3.29 0.87 -8.36
N LYS A 52 -4.00 2.00 -8.38
CA LYS A 52 -4.96 2.35 -7.31
C LYS A 52 -5.97 1.22 -7.10
N ASN A 53 -6.48 1.08 -5.88
CA ASN A 53 -7.39 0.00 -5.46
C ASN A 53 -6.78 -1.41 -5.55
N THR A 54 -5.45 -1.50 -5.48
CA THR A 54 -4.77 -2.79 -5.28
C THR A 54 -4.93 -3.21 -3.83
N SER A 55 -5.36 -4.44 -3.58
CA SER A 55 -5.40 -4.98 -2.22
C SER A 55 -4.00 -5.30 -1.72
N PHE A 56 -3.82 -5.31 -0.41
CA PHE A 56 -2.54 -5.62 0.21
C PHE A 56 -2.09 -7.05 -0.11
N PHE A 57 -3.02 -8.01 -0.25
CA PHE A 57 -2.70 -9.35 -0.71
C PHE A 57 -2.00 -9.36 -2.07
N LYS A 58 -2.49 -8.57 -3.04
CA LYS A 58 -1.84 -8.43 -4.35
C LYS A 58 -0.49 -7.73 -4.25
N ALA A 59 -0.37 -6.72 -3.38
CA ALA A 59 0.90 -6.06 -3.09
C ALA A 59 1.94 -7.05 -2.53
N MET A 60 1.52 -7.96 -1.64
CA MET A 60 2.39 -9.01 -1.11
C MET A 60 2.83 -9.98 -2.20
N THR A 61 1.93 -10.39 -3.10
CA THR A 61 2.29 -11.23 -4.26
C THR A 61 3.33 -10.53 -5.13
N GLN A 62 3.10 -9.25 -5.45
CA GLN A 62 4.08 -8.45 -6.20
C GLN A 62 5.43 -8.37 -5.48
N ALA A 63 5.44 -8.20 -4.16
CA ALA A 63 6.67 -8.15 -3.37
C ALA A 63 7.44 -9.48 -3.43
N ALA A 64 6.74 -10.61 -3.30
CA ALA A 64 7.31 -11.95 -3.37
C ALA A 64 7.90 -12.28 -4.74
N ASP A 65 7.29 -11.78 -5.82
CA ASP A 65 7.80 -11.92 -7.19
C ASP A 65 9.09 -11.11 -7.42
N LEU A 66 9.21 -9.94 -6.77
CA LEU A 66 10.38 -9.06 -6.88
C LEU A 66 11.53 -9.49 -5.97
N ASP A 67 11.22 -9.98 -4.77
CA ASP A 67 12.20 -10.39 -3.78
C ASP A 67 11.70 -11.62 -3.00
N PRO A 68 12.36 -12.78 -3.12
CA PRO A 68 11.92 -14.02 -2.49
C PRO A 68 11.92 -13.96 -0.95
N ARG A 69 12.55 -12.96 -0.33
CA ARG A 69 12.44 -12.72 1.13
C ARG A 69 11.04 -12.31 1.56
N PHE A 70 10.22 -11.80 0.64
CA PHE A 70 8.82 -11.46 0.84
C PHE A 70 7.86 -12.61 0.50
N ALA A 71 8.39 -13.80 0.17
CA ALA A 71 7.55 -14.98 -0.01
C ALA A 71 6.73 -15.25 1.25
N PHE A 72 5.46 -15.59 1.04
CA PHE A 72 4.49 -15.84 2.10
C PHE A 72 3.62 -17.04 1.80
N GLU A 73 3.01 -17.60 2.84
CA GLU A 73 1.95 -18.59 2.74
C GLU A 73 0.70 -18.04 3.41
N ALA A 74 -0.43 -18.21 2.73
CA ALA A 74 -1.74 -17.86 3.24
C ALA A 74 -2.69 -19.04 3.11
N ARG A 75 -3.66 -19.10 4.02
CA ARG A 75 -4.81 -20.00 3.94
C ARG A 75 -6.03 -19.19 3.56
N GLU A 76 -6.79 -19.68 2.60
CA GLU A 76 -8.10 -19.11 2.26
C GLU A 76 -9.14 -19.49 3.31
N TRP A 77 -9.87 -18.49 3.80
CA TRP A 77 -11.01 -18.63 4.71
C TRP A 77 -12.23 -17.94 4.07
N PRO A 78 -13.46 -18.22 4.53
CA PRO A 78 -14.65 -17.57 3.97
C PRO A 78 -14.63 -16.03 4.01
N ASN A 79 -13.84 -15.44 4.91
CA ASN A 79 -13.68 -14.00 5.10
C ASN A 79 -12.37 -13.44 4.49
N GLY A 80 -11.68 -14.21 3.64
CA GLY A 80 -10.44 -13.79 2.97
C GLY A 80 -9.22 -14.63 3.34
N HIS A 81 -8.04 -14.14 2.96
CA HIS A 81 -6.78 -14.82 3.15
C HIS A 81 -6.18 -14.53 4.54
N TYR A 82 -5.88 -15.60 5.26
CA TYR A 82 -5.12 -15.56 6.49
C TYR A 82 -3.66 -15.87 6.20
N VAL A 83 -2.81 -14.85 6.25
CA VAL A 83 -1.36 -14.99 6.10
C VAL A 83 -0.77 -15.53 7.40
N HIS A 84 -0.07 -16.66 7.33
CA HIS A 84 0.47 -17.34 8.51
C HIS A 84 1.97 -17.64 8.42
N THR A 85 2.59 -17.43 7.26
CA THR A 85 4.04 -17.58 7.07
C THR A 85 4.53 -16.42 6.22
N LEU A 86 5.55 -15.67 6.68
CA LEU A 86 6.28 -14.71 5.85
C LEU A 86 7.78 -14.86 6.13
N ALA A 87 8.65 -14.55 5.16
CA ALA A 87 10.12 -14.64 5.33
C ALA A 87 10.60 -16.00 5.91
N GLY A 88 9.89 -17.09 5.59
CA GLY A 88 10.15 -18.43 6.13
C GLY A 88 9.83 -18.62 7.63
N LYS A 89 9.23 -17.63 8.31
CA LYS A 89 8.76 -17.74 9.69
C LYS A 89 7.25 -17.98 9.71
N LYS A 90 6.86 -19.15 10.21
CA LYS A 90 5.47 -19.51 10.43
C LYS A 90 5.03 -19.03 11.81
N GLU A 91 3.78 -18.60 11.94
CA GLU A 91 3.20 -18.31 13.24
C GLU A 91 3.19 -19.53 14.17
N GLU A 92 3.38 -19.26 15.46
CA GLU A 92 3.43 -20.26 16.51
C GLU A 92 2.51 -19.86 17.65
N PRO A 93 1.20 -20.19 17.58
CA PRO A 93 0.24 -19.81 18.61
C PRO A 93 0.60 -20.31 20.01
N ARG A 94 1.25 -21.48 20.12
CA ARG A 94 1.74 -22.00 21.41
C ARG A 94 2.91 -21.21 21.98
N GLY A 95 3.72 -20.62 21.12
CA GLY A 95 4.84 -19.73 21.48
C GLY A 95 4.43 -18.27 21.60
N TYR A 96 3.17 -17.95 21.29
CA TYR A 96 2.61 -16.60 21.17
C TYR A 96 3.30 -15.74 20.11
N ASN A 97 3.89 -16.35 19.08
CA ASN A 97 4.51 -15.62 17.98
C ASN A 97 3.52 -15.45 16.82
N TYR A 98 3.25 -14.21 16.45
CA TYR A 98 2.25 -13.84 15.44
C TYR A 98 2.81 -12.83 14.45
N TRP A 99 2.23 -12.81 13.26
CA TRP A 99 2.46 -11.78 12.26
C TRP A 99 1.36 -10.72 12.37
N LEU A 100 1.75 -9.49 12.72
CA LEU A 100 0.81 -8.37 12.79
C LEU A 100 1.05 -7.40 11.64
N LEU A 101 -0.03 -7.04 10.96
CA LEU A 101 -0.02 -6.05 9.89
C LEU A 101 -0.35 -4.67 10.46
N TYR A 102 0.54 -3.72 10.22
CA TYR A 102 0.38 -2.32 10.58
C TYR A 102 0.28 -1.46 9.32
N ARG A 103 -0.49 -0.38 9.43
CA ARG A 103 -0.50 0.73 8.48
C ARG A 103 0.04 1.96 9.21
N LEU A 104 1.11 2.54 8.68
CA LEU A 104 1.91 3.56 9.35
C LEU A 104 1.96 4.84 8.51
N PRO A 105 1.84 6.02 9.15
CA PRO A 105 1.96 7.32 8.46
C PRO A 105 3.41 7.66 8.08
N GLU A 106 4.39 6.98 8.69
CA GLU A 106 5.82 7.17 8.47
C GLU A 106 6.53 5.82 8.39
N LEU A 107 7.76 5.80 7.89
CA LEU A 107 8.58 4.59 7.85
C LEU A 107 8.76 4.03 9.28
N PRO A 108 8.71 2.69 9.43
CA PRO A 108 8.84 2.08 10.75
C PRO A 108 10.26 2.26 11.31
N ASP A 109 10.37 2.76 12.55
CA ASP A 109 11.64 2.91 13.30
C ASP A 109 11.73 1.85 14.41
N PRO A 110 12.71 0.93 14.38
CA PRO A 110 12.87 -0.09 15.42
C PRO A 110 13.06 0.48 16.84
N ASN A 111 13.56 1.72 16.98
CA ASN A 111 13.74 2.38 18.28
C ASN A 111 12.45 3.01 18.81
N ASN A 112 11.44 3.16 17.95
CA ASN A 112 10.13 3.71 18.26
C ASN A 112 9.04 2.83 17.62
N ALA A 113 8.99 1.58 18.08
CA ALA A 113 8.10 0.58 17.51
C ALA A 113 6.61 1.00 17.57
N PRO A 114 5.82 0.69 16.52
CA PRO A 114 4.43 1.13 16.45
C PRO A 114 3.56 0.44 17.51
N GLY A 115 2.65 1.21 18.09
CA GLY A 115 1.66 0.71 19.04
C GLY A 115 0.49 -0.02 18.36
N ASN A 116 -0.29 -0.76 19.16
CA ASN A 116 -1.41 -1.58 18.68
C ASN A 116 -2.52 -0.78 17.96
N GLN A 117 -2.61 0.53 18.21
CA GLN A 117 -3.58 1.41 17.54
C GLN A 117 -3.33 1.59 16.04
N LEU A 118 -2.13 1.23 15.55
CA LEU A 118 -1.75 1.29 14.14
C LEU A 118 -1.88 -0.06 13.42
N ILE A 119 -2.38 -1.10 14.11
CA ILE A 119 -2.69 -2.38 13.47
C ILE A 119 -3.80 -2.15 12.44
N ALA A 120 -3.64 -2.74 11.26
CA ALA A 120 -4.63 -2.64 10.19
C ALA A 120 -5.99 -3.17 10.69
N PRO A 121 -7.09 -2.42 10.49
CA PRO A 121 -8.40 -2.79 11.02
C PRO A 121 -9.07 -3.94 10.25
N VAL A 122 -8.55 -4.28 9.07
CA VAL A 122 -9.09 -5.28 8.15
C VAL A 122 -7.98 -6.21 7.65
N GLY A 123 -8.37 -7.34 7.07
CA GLY A 123 -7.45 -8.32 6.48
C GLY A 123 -6.80 -7.85 5.17
N VAL A 124 -5.85 -8.64 4.68
CA VAL A 124 -5.02 -8.29 3.50
C VAL A 124 -5.80 -8.15 2.20
N ASP A 125 -6.97 -8.78 2.06
CA ASP A 125 -7.80 -8.66 0.86
C ASP A 125 -8.60 -7.35 0.82
N GLU A 126 -8.99 -6.84 1.98
CA GLU A 126 -9.81 -5.63 2.10
C GLU A 126 -8.96 -4.36 2.29
N LEU A 127 -7.73 -4.51 2.80
CA LEU A 127 -6.81 -3.40 2.95
C LEU A 127 -6.31 -2.94 1.58
N MET A 128 -6.65 -1.72 1.18
CA MET A 128 -6.15 -1.11 -0.06
C MET A 128 -4.81 -0.41 0.17
N VAL A 129 -3.88 -0.55 -0.78
CA VAL A 129 -2.64 0.23 -0.75
C VAL A 129 -2.90 1.67 -1.17
N GLU A 130 -2.32 2.62 -0.45
CA GLU A 130 -2.46 4.05 -0.68
C GLU A 130 -1.10 4.73 -0.89
N ASP A 131 -1.11 5.84 -1.61
CA ASP A 131 0.11 6.56 -1.99
C ASP A 131 0.77 7.20 -0.76
N GLY A 132 2.07 7.01 -0.62
CA GLY A 132 2.87 7.49 0.50
C GLY A 132 2.76 6.66 1.79
N GLU A 133 1.89 5.66 1.85
CA GLU A 133 1.73 4.85 3.07
C GLU A 133 2.86 3.83 3.27
N HIS A 134 3.03 3.42 4.52
CA HIS A 134 4.00 2.42 4.92
C HIS A 134 3.31 1.24 5.61
N TYR A 135 3.45 0.06 5.04
CA TYR A 135 2.89 -1.18 5.57
C TYR A 135 3.99 -2.00 6.21
N LEU A 136 3.75 -2.46 7.44
CA LEU A 136 4.69 -3.27 8.20
C LEU A 136 4.03 -4.57 8.60
N TYR A 137 4.62 -5.70 8.21
CA TYR A 137 4.36 -6.97 8.87
C TYR A 137 5.43 -7.22 9.93
N TRP A 138 5.02 -7.41 11.18
CA TRP A 138 5.95 -7.63 12.29
C TRP A 138 5.68 -8.97 12.97
N TYR A 139 6.66 -9.87 12.88
CA TYR A 139 6.69 -11.13 13.61
C TYR A 139 7.19 -10.89 15.02
N LYS A 140 6.30 -10.96 16.01
CA LYS A 140 6.69 -10.78 17.40
C LYS A 140 5.88 -11.64 18.35
N LYS A 141 6.43 -11.78 19.56
CA LYS A 141 5.72 -12.39 20.67
C LYS A 141 4.69 -11.41 21.25
N LEU A 142 3.46 -11.89 21.44
CA LEU A 142 2.38 -11.19 22.17
C LEU A 142 2.37 -11.56 23.66
#